data_AF-A0A2K8L677-F1
#
_entry.id   AF-A0A2K8L677-F1
#
_cell.length_a   1.000
_cell.length_b   1.000
_cell.length_c   1.000
_cell.angle_alpha   90.00
_cell.angle_beta   90.00
_cell.angle_gamma   90.00
#
_symmetry.space_group_name_H-M   'P 1'
#
loop_
_entity.id
_entity.type
_entity.pdbx_description
1 polymer ?
#
loop_
_entity_poly.entity_id
_entity_poly.type
_entity_poly.pdbx_seq_one_letter_code
_entity_poly.pdbx_strand_id
1 'polypeptide(L)'
;MNIKTVLNSLIIGSILLILYVFVGHNFVKFYTGGKAKIIEAGTQINKLCNTNGACPTTMSGWHPSFSNSEILYKDNMVYSVSSDEGTNKEKKHQTFRLVYSFIMPDDWFEVQGGVGEPVTSGWKSR
;
A
#
# COMPACT_ATOMS: atom_id res chain seq x y z
N MET A 1 -32.67 -21.06 30.78
CA MET A 1 -31.68 -20.01 30.45
C MET A 1 -32.40 -18.68 30.43
N ASN A 2 -31.91 -17.67 31.14
CA ASN A 2 -32.65 -16.42 31.34
C ASN A 2 -32.66 -15.61 30.02
N ILE A 3 -33.81 -15.05 29.61
CA ILE A 3 -33.95 -14.31 28.34
C ILE A 3 -32.93 -13.17 28.24
N LYS A 4 -32.62 -12.51 29.36
CA LYS A 4 -31.57 -11.48 29.45
C LYS A 4 -30.18 -12.00 29.09
N THR A 5 -29.85 -13.23 29.47
CA THR A 5 -28.55 -13.86 29.16
C THR A 5 -28.44 -14.19 27.67
N VAL A 6 -29.52 -14.69 27.05
CA VAL A 6 -29.57 -14.98 25.61
C VAL A 6 -29.39 -13.71 24.80
N LEU A 7 -30.09 -12.63 25.17
CA LEU A 7 -30.00 -11.35 24.47
C LEU A 7 -28.58 -10.75 24.55
N ASN A 8 -27.96 -10.78 25.74
CA ASN A 8 -26.58 -10.30 25.91
C ASN A 8 -25.57 -11.11 25.08
N SER A 9 -25.68 -12.44 25.07
CA SER A 9 -24.79 -13.29 24.26
C SER A 9 -24.95 -13.00 22.76
N LEU A 10 -26.17 -12.74 22.30
CA LEU A 10 -26.45 -12.45 20.88
C LEU A 10 -25.92 -11.08 20.46
N ILE A 11 -26.02 -10.07 21.34
CA ILE A 11 -25.45 -8.74 21.13
C ILE A 11 -23.92 -8.81 21.08
N ILE A 12 -23.28 -9.48 22.05
CA ILE A 12 -21.82 -9.64 22.08
C ILE A 12 -21.34 -10.40 20.84
N GLY A 13 -22.00 -11.49 20.48
CA GLY A 13 -21.68 -12.26 19.27
C GLY A 13 -21.79 -11.43 18.00
N SER A 14 -22.83 -10.60 17.89
CA SER A 14 -23.03 -9.70 16.75
C SER A 14 -21.95 -8.62 16.67
N ILE A 15 -21.55 -8.03 17.81
CA ILE A 15 -20.47 -7.04 17.87
C ILE A 15 -19.14 -7.67 17.45
N LEU A 16 -18.82 -8.86 17.94
CA LEU A 16 -17.60 -9.58 17.56
C LEU A 16 -17.58 -9.93 16.07
N LEU A 17 -18.73 -10.34 15.51
CA LEU A 17 -18.87 -10.63 14.09
C LEU A 17 -18.66 -9.37 13.24
N ILE A 18 -19.23 -8.24 13.64
CA ILE A 18 -19.03 -6.94 13.01
C ILE A 18 -17.54 -6.56 13.04
N LEU A 19 -16.89 -6.62 14.21
CA LEU A 19 -15.47 -6.31 14.33
C LEU A 19 -14.59 -7.19 13.42
N TYR A 20 -14.90 -8.48 13.30
CA TYR A 20 -14.19 -9.39 12.40
C TYR A 20 -14.38 -9.01 10.92
N VAL A 21 -15.61 -8.66 10.51
CA VAL A 21 -15.92 -8.28 9.13
C VAL A 21 -15.23 -6.97 8.74
N PHE A 22 -15.20 -5.97 9.63
CA PHE A 22 -14.65 -4.66 9.31
C PHE A 22 -13.12 -4.59 9.44
N VAL A 23 -12.54 -5.16 10.50
CA VAL A 23 -11.10 -5.06 10.77
C VAL A 23 -10.35 -6.29 10.28
N GLY A 24 -10.90 -7.49 10.50
CA GLY A 24 -10.23 -8.76 10.20
C GLY A 24 -10.14 -9.05 8.70
N HIS A 25 -11.19 -8.78 7.93
CA HIS A 25 -11.26 -9.19 6.52
C HIS A 25 -10.14 -8.57 5.65
N ASN A 26 -9.86 -7.28 5.81
CA ASN A 26 -8.80 -6.61 5.02
C ASN A 26 -7.40 -7.03 5.45
N PHE A 27 -7.20 -7.21 6.75
CA PHE A 27 -5.95 -7.71 7.31
C PHE A 27 -5.67 -9.13 6.80
N VAL A 28 -6.67 -10.03 6.84
CA VAL A 28 -6.57 -11.38 6.28
C VAL A 28 -6.25 -11.32 4.78
N LYS A 29 -6.97 -10.51 3.99
CA LYS A 29 -6.72 -10.35 2.54
C LYS A 29 -5.29 -9.88 2.24
N PHE A 30 -4.72 -9.03 3.09
CA PHE A 30 -3.32 -8.63 2.96
C PHE A 30 -2.37 -9.81 3.17
N TYR A 31 -2.53 -10.59 4.24
CA TYR A 31 -1.64 -11.72 4.51
C TYR A 31 -1.84 -12.92 3.58
N THR A 32 -3.04 -13.13 3.04
CA THR A 32 -3.31 -14.24 2.10
C THR A 32 -2.83 -13.97 0.68
N GLY A 33 -2.35 -12.76 0.36
CA GLY A 33 -1.82 -12.48 -0.98
C GLY A 33 -1.48 -11.02 -1.27
N GLY A 34 -2.14 -10.06 -0.59
CA GLY A 34 -1.85 -8.63 -0.78
C GLY A 34 -0.37 -8.26 -0.52
N LYS A 35 0.25 -8.83 0.52
CA LYS A 35 1.66 -8.62 0.87
C LYS A 35 2.60 -9.08 -0.24
N ALA A 36 2.39 -10.28 -0.77
CA ALA A 36 3.20 -10.79 -1.87
C ALA A 36 3.04 -9.91 -3.12
N LYS A 37 1.80 -9.53 -3.43
CA LYS A 37 1.46 -8.69 -4.58
C LYS A 37 2.15 -7.32 -4.54
N ILE A 38 2.15 -6.64 -3.39
CA ILE A 38 2.81 -5.32 -3.26
C ILE A 38 4.34 -5.43 -3.31
N ILE A 39 4.94 -6.46 -2.69
CA ILE A 39 6.39 -6.67 -2.72
C ILE A 39 6.87 -6.98 -4.15
N GLU A 40 6.13 -7.83 -4.87
CA GLU A 40 6.41 -8.13 -6.27
C GLU A 40 6.29 -6.89 -7.14
N ALA A 41 5.20 -6.13 -7.02
CA ALA A 41 5.00 -4.88 -7.74
C ALA A 41 6.13 -3.88 -7.46
N GLY A 42 6.52 -3.69 -6.20
CA GLY A 42 7.62 -2.80 -5.83
C GLY A 42 8.96 -3.25 -6.41
N THR A 43 9.21 -4.55 -6.48
CA THR A 43 10.43 -5.10 -7.09
C THR A 43 10.45 -4.88 -8.61
N GLN A 44 9.32 -5.08 -9.29
CA GLN A 44 9.19 -4.80 -10.72
C GLN A 44 9.37 -3.31 -11.03
N ILE A 45 8.76 -2.44 -10.24
CA ILE A 45 8.91 -0.98 -10.34
C ILE A 45 10.37 -0.58 -10.12
N ASN A 46 11.04 -1.10 -9.10
CA ASN A 46 12.45 -0.79 -8.85
C ASN A 46 13.34 -1.21 -10.01
N LYS A 47 13.06 -2.37 -10.61
CA LYS A 47 13.77 -2.81 -11.81
C LYS A 47 13.57 -1.83 -12.97
N LEU A 48 12.35 -1.31 -13.16
CA LEU A 48 12.06 -0.29 -14.17
C LEU A 48 12.80 1.02 -13.88
N CYS A 49 12.79 1.49 -12.63
CA CYS A 49 13.53 2.68 -12.21
C CYS A 49 15.02 2.55 -12.59
N ASN A 50 15.64 1.43 -12.22
CA ASN A 50 17.05 1.18 -12.46
C ASN A 50 17.39 0.98 -13.95
N THR A 51 16.52 0.33 -14.72
CA THR A 51 16.73 0.10 -16.16
C THR A 51 16.64 1.40 -16.95
N ASN A 52 15.68 2.26 -16.60
CA ASN A 52 15.42 3.50 -17.34
C ASN A 52 16.22 4.69 -16.79
N GLY A 53 16.89 4.54 -15.65
CA GLY A 53 17.52 5.63 -14.93
C GLY A 53 16.52 6.65 -14.36
N ALA A 54 15.22 6.33 -14.36
CA ALA A 54 14.13 7.15 -13.87
C ALA A 54 12.92 6.26 -13.52
N CYS A 55 12.22 6.60 -12.43
CA CYS A 55 11.03 5.86 -12.03
C CYS A 55 9.84 6.18 -12.93
N PRO A 56 9.02 5.18 -13.28
CA PRO A 56 7.92 5.36 -14.23
C PRO A 56 6.84 6.30 -13.66
N THR A 57 6.42 7.29 -14.44
CA THR A 57 5.28 8.15 -14.12
C THR A 57 3.97 7.62 -14.70
N THR A 58 4.04 6.61 -15.59
CA THR A 58 2.91 5.88 -16.15
C THR A 58 3.25 4.40 -16.22
N MET A 59 2.27 3.53 -15.98
CA MET A 59 2.45 2.08 -15.99
C MET A 59 1.19 1.39 -16.52
N SER A 60 1.35 0.30 -17.27
CA SER A 60 0.20 -0.43 -17.82
C SER A 60 -0.69 -1.02 -16.72
N GLY A 61 -2.01 -0.76 -16.82
CA GLY A 61 -2.99 -1.18 -15.83
C GLY A 61 -2.95 -0.40 -14.51
N TRP A 62 -2.25 0.74 -14.47
CA TRP A 62 -2.31 1.71 -13.38
C TRP A 62 -3.08 2.95 -13.84
N HIS A 63 -3.88 3.51 -12.94
CA HIS A 63 -4.70 4.69 -13.21
C HIS A 63 -4.14 5.90 -12.45
N PRO A 64 -3.94 7.06 -13.09
CA PRO A 64 -3.53 8.25 -12.38
C PRO A 64 -4.62 8.74 -11.41
N SER A 65 -4.21 9.39 -10.33
CA SER A 65 -5.14 10.11 -9.46
C SER A 65 -5.85 11.22 -10.24
N PHE A 66 -7.12 11.42 -9.97
CA PHE A 66 -7.86 12.59 -10.47
C PHE A 66 -7.25 13.92 -10.01
N SER A 67 -6.59 13.95 -8.85
CA SER A 67 -6.05 15.16 -8.23
C SER A 67 -4.55 15.37 -8.45
N ASN A 68 -3.81 14.31 -8.79
CA ASN A 68 -2.36 14.37 -8.96
C ASN A 68 -1.88 13.26 -9.91
N SER A 69 -1.46 13.65 -11.12
CA SER A 69 -0.97 12.72 -12.14
C SER A 69 0.30 11.95 -11.75
N GLU A 70 1.02 12.39 -10.73
CA GLU A 70 2.22 11.73 -10.20
C GLU A 70 1.89 10.59 -9.22
N ILE A 71 0.62 10.48 -8.83
CA ILE A 71 0.10 9.39 -8.01
C ILE A 71 -0.63 8.41 -8.92
N LEU A 72 -0.26 7.14 -8.87
CA LEU A 72 -0.90 6.07 -9.63
C LEU A 72 -1.57 5.07 -8.68
N TYR A 73 -2.70 4.52 -9.11
CA TYR A 73 -3.49 3.52 -8.39
C TYR A 73 -3.60 2.23 -9.19
N LYS A 74 -3.50 1.10 -8.48
CA LYS A 74 -3.83 -0.21 -9.02
C LYS A 74 -4.31 -1.12 -7.91
N ASP A 75 -5.53 -1.63 -8.03
CA ASP A 75 -6.17 -2.41 -6.97
C ASP A 75 -6.13 -1.66 -5.62
N ASN A 76 -5.53 -2.27 -4.60
CA ASN A 76 -5.32 -1.68 -3.27
C ASN A 76 -3.95 -1.00 -3.14
N MET A 77 -3.30 -0.62 -4.23
CA MET A 77 -1.95 -0.03 -4.19
C MET A 77 -1.96 1.40 -4.67
N VAL A 78 -1.20 2.23 -3.96
CA VAL A 78 -0.98 3.65 -4.28
C VAL A 78 0.50 3.86 -4.49
N TYR A 79 0.88 4.30 -5.67
CA TYR A 79 2.25 4.56 -6.08
C TYR A 79 2.48 6.07 -6.21
N SER A 80 3.62 6.55 -5.75
CA SER A 80 4.07 7.92 -5.93
C SER A 80 5.58 7.98 -6.15
N VAL A 81 6.03 8.90 -6.99
CA VAL A 81 7.46 9.18 -7.20
C VAL A 81 7.84 10.44 -6.42
N SER A 82 9.04 10.43 -5.85
CA SER A 82 9.70 11.63 -5.34
C SER A 82 11.01 11.81 -6.08
N SER A 83 11.27 13.03 -6.53
CA SER A 83 12.54 13.41 -7.14
C SER A 83 13.13 14.52 -6.30
N ASP A 84 14.35 14.33 -5.81
CA ASP A 84 15.09 15.45 -5.22
C ASP A 84 15.45 16.40 -6.37
N GLU A 85 14.79 17.56 -6.43
CA GLU A 85 15.18 18.64 -7.33
C GLU A 85 16.42 19.37 -6.77
N GLY A 86 17.56 18.69 -6.82
CA GLY A 86 18.87 19.30 -6.62
C GLY A 86 19.34 19.99 -7.89
N THR A 87 19.87 21.21 -7.75
CA THR A 87 20.28 22.18 -8.79
C THR A 87 21.37 21.73 -9.77
N ASN A 88 21.76 20.46 -9.81
CA ASN A 88 22.84 19.95 -10.66
C ASN A 88 22.39 18.76 -11.51
N LYS A 89 22.78 18.81 -12.80
CA LYS A 89 22.42 17.89 -13.89
C LYS A 89 23.06 16.50 -13.79
N GLU A 90 23.20 15.94 -12.60
CA GLU A 90 23.76 14.60 -12.39
C GLU A 90 22.67 13.69 -11.82
N LYS A 91 22.29 12.69 -12.64
CA LYS A 91 21.43 11.53 -12.34
C LYS A 91 20.49 11.72 -11.15
N LYS A 92 19.34 12.34 -11.41
CA LYS A 92 18.27 12.60 -10.43
C LYS A 92 18.06 11.38 -9.53
N HIS A 93 18.37 11.53 -8.24
CA HIS A 93 17.97 10.59 -7.20
C HIS A 93 16.44 10.58 -7.17
N GLN A 94 15.86 9.61 -7.88
CA GLN A 94 14.43 9.37 -7.90
C GLN A 94 14.13 8.16 -7.04
N THR A 95 13.26 8.37 -6.06
CA THR A 95 12.72 7.31 -5.23
C THR A 95 11.25 7.13 -5.53
N PHE A 96 10.75 5.94 -5.29
CA PHE A 96 9.32 5.67 -5.32
C PHE A 96 8.86 5.16 -3.96
N ARG A 97 7.58 5.41 -3.71
CA ARG A 97 6.85 4.88 -2.58
C ARG A 97 5.61 4.18 -3.11
N LEU A 98 5.41 2.96 -2.64
CA LEU A 98 4.28 2.12 -2.98
C LEU A 98 3.58 1.70 -1.69
N VAL A 99 2.34 2.13 -1.49
CA VAL A 99 1.55 1.92 -0.28
C VAL A 99 0.43 0.94 -0.57
N TYR A 100 0.24 -0.06 0.29
CA TYR A 100 -0.96 -0.89 0.28
C TYR A 100 -2.03 -0.17 1.08
N SER A 101 -3.15 0.18 0.46
CA SER A 101 -4.31 0.77 1.12
C SER A 101 -5.12 -0.30 1.83
N PHE A 102 -5.38 -0.07 3.12
CA PHE A 102 -6.27 -0.88 3.93
C PHE A 102 -7.13 0.00 4.83
N ILE A 103 -8.21 -0.59 5.34
CA ILE A 103 -9.10 0.05 6.32
C ILE A 103 -8.44 -0.02 7.72
N MET A 104 -7.22 0.48 7.85
CA MET A 104 -6.65 0.90 9.13
C MET A 104 -6.18 2.35 8.94
N PRO A 105 -6.70 3.29 9.72
CA PRO A 105 -6.43 4.72 9.49
C PRO A 105 -5.00 5.12 9.82
N ASP A 106 -4.35 4.41 10.75
CA ASP A 106 -3.07 4.86 11.34
C ASP A 106 -1.85 4.04 10.91
N ASP A 107 -2.07 2.81 10.43
CA ASP A 107 -1.00 1.93 9.97
C ASP A 107 -1.09 1.75 8.45
N TRP A 108 0.05 1.68 7.76
CA TRP A 108 0.13 1.27 6.36
C TRP A 108 1.35 0.37 6.11
N PHE A 109 1.27 -0.48 5.10
CA PHE A 109 2.40 -1.26 4.61
C PHE A 109 2.91 -0.60 3.34
N GLU A 110 4.20 -0.31 3.29
CA GLU A 110 4.83 0.31 2.14
C GLU A 110 6.07 -0.41 1.65
N VAL A 111 6.32 -0.26 0.37
CA VAL A 111 7.53 -0.67 -0.32
C VAL A 111 8.16 0.58 -0.92
N GLN A 112 9.46 0.75 -0.70
CA GLN A 112 10.24 1.87 -1.22
C GLN A 112 11.41 1.34 -2.05
N GLY A 113 11.88 2.18 -2.96
CA GLY A 113 13.06 1.92 -3.78
C GLY A 113 13.34 3.12 -4.67
N GLY A 114 14.15 2.95 -5.70
CA GLY A 114 14.55 4.04 -6.56
C GLY A 114 15.69 3.70 -7.50
N VAL A 115 16.13 4.72 -8.24
CA VAL A 115 17.30 4.61 -9.12
C VAL A 115 18.55 4.48 -8.25
N GLY A 116 19.25 3.35 -8.37
CA GLY A 116 20.43 3.03 -7.56
C GLY A 116 20.13 2.54 -6.15
N GLU A 117 18.85 2.48 -5.75
CA GLU A 117 18.43 2.14 -4.39
C GLU A 117 17.92 0.69 -4.27
N PRO A 118 18.24 -0.02 -3.17
CA PRO A 118 17.66 -1.32 -2.90
C PRO A 118 16.17 -1.20 -2.54
N VAL A 119 15.41 -2.25 -2.83
CA VAL A 119 13.99 -2.33 -2.41
C VAL A 119 13.93 -2.57 -0.91
N THR A 120 13.19 -1.72 -0.20
CA THR A 120 12.87 -1.90 1.22
C THR A 120 11.36 -1.99 1.40
N SER A 121 10.90 -2.69 2.45
CA SER A 121 9.47 -2.79 2.73
C SER A 121 9.21 -2.92 4.23
N GLY A 122 8.06 -2.44 4.68
CA GLY A 122 7.71 -2.53 6.09
C GLY A 122 6.38 -1.87 6.46
N TRP A 123 5.96 -2.15 7.68
CA TRP A 123 4.87 -1.43 8.33
C TRP A 123 5.32 -0.05 8.78
N LYS A 124 4.45 0.93 8.65
CA LYS A 124 4.59 2.29 9.14
C LYS A 124 3.31 2.67 9.89
N SER A 125 3.47 3.55 10.87
CA SER A 125 2.37 4.19 11.57
C SER A 125 2.48 5.70 11.45
N ARG A 126 1.35 6.39 11.62
CA ARG A 126 1.32 7.84 11.78
C ARG A 126 1.88 8.30 13.12
#